data_AF-L0ID79-F1
#
_entry.id   AF-L0ID79-F1
#
_cell.length_a   1.000
_cell.length_b   1.000
_cell.length_c   1.000
_cell.angle_alpha   90.00
_cell.angle_beta   90.00
_cell.angle_gamma   90.00
#
_symmetry.space_group_name_H-M   'P 1'
#
loop_
_entity.id
_entity.type
_entity.pdbx_description
1 polymer ?
#
loop_
_entity_poly.entity_id
_entity_poly.type
_entity_poly.pdbx_seq_one_letter_code
_entity_poly.pdbx_strand_id
1 'polypeptide(L)'
;MADTKRGRDKQAQDEEERQRERALEQELERGDEAEPAADSEQGAVALETADPPTCHRRDCNEPAAFRVLERYEEETGHGTVAAVAALCHDHTAEEGPANLDDATPDYVFRIDPITPPDAADGE
;
A
#
# COMPACT_ATOMS: atom_id res chain seq x y z
N MET A 1 -21.02 -50.51 -34.46
CA MET A 1 -19.90 -49.99 -33.64
C MET A 1 -20.49 -49.56 -32.32
N ALA A 2 -20.15 -50.22 -31.21
CA ALA A 2 -20.82 -49.99 -29.92
C ALA A 2 -19.98 -49.02 -29.08
N ASP A 3 -20.56 -47.86 -28.75
CA ASP A 3 -19.99 -46.96 -27.75
C ASP A 3 -19.95 -47.69 -26.40
N THR A 4 -18.76 -48.15 -26.02
CA THR A 4 -18.54 -48.77 -24.72
C THR A 4 -18.60 -47.67 -23.65
N LYS A 5 -19.08 -47.99 -22.45
CA LYS A 5 -19.08 -47.06 -21.30
C LYS A 5 -17.72 -46.38 -21.14
N ARG A 6 -16.64 -47.16 -21.28
CA ARG A 6 -15.24 -46.71 -21.24
C ARG A 6 -14.89 -45.68 -22.34
N GLY A 7 -15.50 -45.74 -23.50
CA GLY A 7 -15.33 -44.76 -24.58
C GLY A 7 -15.95 -43.40 -24.24
N ARG A 8 -17.11 -43.40 -23.56
CA ARG A 8 -17.78 -42.18 -23.09
C ARG A 8 -17.01 -41.51 -21.94
N ASP A 9 -16.52 -42.30 -20.99
CA ASP A 9 -15.69 -41.79 -19.88
C ASP A 9 -14.40 -41.13 -20.41
N LYS A 10 -13.76 -41.73 -21.42
CA LYS A 10 -12.56 -41.14 -22.04
C LYS A 10 -12.86 -39.81 -22.75
N GLN A 11 -13.98 -39.73 -23.47
CA GLN A 11 -14.39 -38.48 -24.13
C GLN A 11 -14.68 -37.37 -23.12
N ALA A 12 -15.29 -37.69 -21.98
CA ALA A 12 -15.56 -36.72 -20.92
C ALA A 12 -14.27 -36.18 -20.29
N GLN A 13 -13.30 -37.06 -20.00
CA GLN A 13 -12.00 -36.65 -19.44
C GLN A 13 -11.22 -35.76 -20.40
N ASP A 14 -11.18 -36.12 -21.68
CA ASP A 14 -10.49 -35.39 -22.73
C ASP A 14 -11.12 -34.01 -22.98
N GLU A 15 -12.44 -33.88 -22.81
CA GLU A 15 -13.12 -32.59 -22.87
C GLU A 15 -12.85 -31.72 -21.64
N GLU A 16 -12.81 -32.32 -20.44
CA GLU A 16 -12.48 -31.61 -19.19
C GLU A 16 -11.05 -31.09 -19.19
N GLU A 17 -10.10 -31.86 -19.71
CA GLU A 17 -8.68 -31.48 -19.82
C GLU A 17 -8.52 -30.23 -20.70
N ARG A 18 -9.13 -30.23 -21.90
CA ARG A 18 -9.12 -29.06 -22.80
C ARG A 18 -9.76 -27.82 -22.18
N GLN A 19 -10.81 -27.99 -21.39
CA GLN A 19 -11.46 -26.87 -20.72
C GLN A 19 -10.55 -26.27 -19.64
N ARG A 20 -9.85 -27.11 -18.88
CA ARG A 20 -8.89 -26.68 -17.85
C ARG A 20 -7.70 -25.94 -18.45
N GLU A 21 -7.11 -26.46 -19.52
CA GLU A 21 -6.00 -25.80 -20.21
C GLU A 21 -6.39 -24.39 -20.69
N ARG A 22 -7.58 -24.25 -21.32
CA ARG A 22 -8.08 -22.95 -21.76
C ARG A 22 -8.35 -21.99 -20.59
N ALA A 23 -8.82 -22.50 -19.46
CA ALA A 23 -9.05 -21.66 -18.28
C ALA A 23 -7.73 -21.11 -17.74
N LEU A 24 -6.68 -21.92 -17.72
CA LEU A 24 -5.35 -21.56 -17.24
C LEU A 24 -4.66 -20.58 -18.20
N GLU A 25 -4.76 -20.80 -19.50
CA GLU A 25 -4.21 -19.90 -20.53
C GLU A 25 -4.86 -18.50 -20.48
N GLN A 26 -6.18 -18.42 -20.32
CA GLN A 26 -6.88 -17.12 -20.14
C GLN A 26 -6.53 -16.42 -18.83
N GLU A 27 -6.21 -17.17 -17.76
CA GLU A 27 -5.77 -16.58 -16.50
C GLU A 27 -4.37 -15.99 -16.62
N LEU A 28 -3.47 -16.69 -17.31
CA LEU A 28 -2.13 -16.19 -17.63
C LEU A 28 -2.17 -14.99 -18.57
N GLU A 29 -3.00 -15.02 -19.62
CA GLU A 29 -3.15 -13.90 -20.57
C GLU A 29 -3.64 -12.63 -19.85
N ARG A 30 -4.63 -12.75 -18.95
CA ARG A 30 -5.08 -11.63 -18.11
C ARG A 30 -4.01 -11.13 -17.15
N GLY A 31 -3.17 -12.03 -16.64
CA GLY A 31 -2.06 -11.67 -15.75
C GLY A 31 -0.91 -10.97 -16.48
N ASP A 32 -0.76 -11.18 -17.79
CA ASP A 32 0.26 -10.56 -18.65
C ASP A 32 -0.25 -9.27 -19.33
N GLU A 33 -1.55 -8.94 -19.21
CA GLU A 33 -2.04 -7.61 -19.56
C GLU A 33 -1.26 -6.57 -18.76
N ALA A 34 -0.46 -5.77 -19.46
CA ALA A 34 0.33 -4.70 -18.85
C ALA A 34 -0.61 -3.87 -17.99
N GLU A 35 -0.33 -3.86 -16.67
CA GLU A 35 -1.05 -2.99 -15.76
C GLU A 35 -1.05 -1.58 -16.36
N PRO A 36 -2.21 -0.88 -16.37
CA PRO A 36 -2.24 0.48 -16.87
C PRO A 36 -1.14 1.22 -16.15
N ALA A 37 -0.27 1.91 -16.90
CA ALA A 37 0.77 2.74 -16.30
C ALA A 37 0.06 3.61 -15.27
N ALA A 38 0.22 3.25 -13.99
CA ALA A 38 -0.28 4.06 -12.91
C ALA A 38 0.32 5.42 -13.21
N ASP A 39 -0.52 6.43 -13.38
CA ASP A 39 -0.10 7.81 -13.49
C ASP A 39 0.66 8.11 -12.20
N SER A 40 1.96 7.82 -12.26
CA SER A 40 2.83 7.64 -11.11
C SER A 40 3.38 9.01 -10.77
N GLU A 41 2.51 9.83 -10.21
CA GLU A 41 2.90 10.73 -9.13
C GLU A 41 2.91 10.00 -7.77
N GLN A 42 2.99 8.67 -7.77
CA GLN A 42 3.39 7.83 -6.63
C GLN A 42 4.01 6.53 -7.17
N GLY A 43 5.28 6.61 -7.56
CA GLY A 43 6.03 5.51 -8.13
C GLY A 43 6.28 4.36 -7.17
N ALA A 44 6.26 3.15 -7.72
CA ALA A 44 6.97 2.00 -7.18
C ALA A 44 8.45 2.37 -7.04
N VAL A 45 8.93 2.52 -5.82
CA VAL A 45 10.36 2.77 -5.58
C VAL A 45 11.10 1.43 -5.69
N ALA A 46 11.86 1.29 -6.77
CA ALA A 46 13.13 0.58 -6.72
C ALA A 46 13.89 1.10 -5.49
N LEU A 47 14.46 0.20 -4.70
CA LEU A 47 15.18 0.53 -3.47
C LEU A 47 16.54 1.18 -3.82
N GLU A 48 16.49 2.36 -4.43
CA GLU A 48 17.60 3.28 -4.66
C GLU A 48 17.21 4.55 -3.88
N THR A 49 17.94 4.83 -2.80
CA THR A 49 17.81 5.98 -1.88
C THR A 49 16.86 7.08 -2.36
N ALA A 50 15.58 6.94 -2.01
CA ALA A 50 14.59 7.98 -2.24
C ALA A 50 14.94 9.18 -1.35
N ASP A 51 14.99 10.38 -1.95
CA ASP A 51 15.13 11.64 -1.21
C ASP A 51 14.06 11.71 -0.10
N PRO A 52 14.39 12.28 1.08
CA PRO A 52 13.40 12.44 2.14
C PRO A 52 12.20 13.25 1.62
N PRO A 53 10.97 12.92 2.03
CA PRO A 53 9.80 13.67 1.61
C PRO A 53 9.91 15.13 2.05
N THR A 54 9.25 16.04 1.33
CA THR A 54 9.16 17.45 1.74
C THR A 54 8.12 17.65 2.84
N CYS A 55 8.22 18.78 3.55
CA CYS A 55 7.27 19.17 4.58
C CYS A 55 5.84 19.28 4.01
N HIS A 56 4.85 18.72 4.71
CA HIS A 56 3.45 18.74 4.30
C HIS A 56 2.76 20.13 4.43
N ARG A 57 3.35 21.07 5.19
CA ARG A 57 2.79 22.40 5.34
C ARG A 57 2.79 23.13 4.00
N ARG A 58 1.69 23.84 3.72
CA ARG A 58 1.57 24.66 2.51
C ARG A 58 2.70 25.70 2.49
N ASP A 59 3.27 25.91 1.31
CA ASP A 59 4.36 26.87 1.07
C ASP A 59 5.70 26.55 1.78
N CYS A 60 5.87 25.32 2.30
CA CYS A 60 7.14 24.84 2.84
C CYS A 60 7.72 23.74 1.94
N ASN A 61 8.94 23.94 1.44
CA ASN A 61 9.66 22.96 0.61
C ASN A 61 10.89 22.37 1.33
N GLU A 62 10.99 22.58 2.64
CA GLU A 62 12.08 22.01 3.44
C GLU A 62 11.94 20.49 3.53
N PRO A 63 13.07 19.76 3.61
CA PRO A 63 13.03 18.32 3.81
C PRO A 63 12.38 17.99 5.15
N ALA A 64 11.47 17.01 5.15
CA ALA A 64 10.87 16.51 6.37
C ALA A 64 11.90 15.75 7.20
N ALA A 65 11.95 16.07 8.48
CA ALA A 65 12.79 15.42 9.47
C ALA A 65 12.01 14.42 10.32
N PHE A 66 10.68 14.56 10.39
CA PHE A 66 9.82 13.73 11.21
C PHE A 66 8.58 13.28 10.47
N ARG A 67 8.09 12.11 10.88
CA ARG A 67 6.77 11.59 10.55
C ARG A 67 5.89 11.69 11.80
N VAL A 68 4.88 12.54 11.72
CA VAL A 68 3.86 12.71 12.75
C VAL A 68 2.68 11.80 12.39
N LEU A 69 2.26 10.98 13.35
CA LEU A 69 1.11 10.09 13.23
C LEU A 69 0.14 10.36 14.38
N GLU A 70 -1.13 10.58 14.03
CA GLU A 70 -2.23 10.63 14.99
C GLU A 70 -3.28 9.58 14.63
N ARG A 71 -3.53 8.65 15.56
CA ARG A 71 -4.55 7.60 15.47
C ARG A 71 -5.70 7.94 16.39
N TYR A 72 -6.91 8.01 15.86
CA TYR A 72 -8.12 8.41 16.57
C TYR A 72 -9.36 7.70 16.00
N GLU A 73 -10.46 7.65 16.77
CA GLU A 73 -11.75 7.13 16.29
C GLU A 73 -12.50 8.21 15.51
N GLU A 74 -12.94 7.89 14.30
CA GLU A 74 -13.75 8.85 13.53
C GLU A 74 -15.17 8.96 14.08
N GLU A 75 -15.65 10.20 14.19
CA GLU A 75 -16.99 10.55 14.65
C GLU A 75 -18.12 9.91 13.81
N THR A 76 -17.83 9.60 12.55
CA THR A 76 -18.76 8.99 11.59
C THR A 76 -18.96 7.49 11.82
N GLY A 77 -18.22 6.88 12.75
CA GLY A 77 -18.35 5.47 13.10
C GLY A 77 -17.67 4.52 12.11
N HIS A 78 -16.76 5.01 11.26
CA HIS A 78 -15.93 4.18 10.37
C HIS A 78 -14.79 3.44 11.10
N GLY A 79 -14.67 3.65 12.42
CA GLY A 79 -13.66 3.02 13.26
C GLY A 79 -12.43 3.91 13.44
N THR A 80 -11.32 3.29 13.83
CA THR A 80 -10.06 4.01 14.09
C THR A 80 -9.30 4.29 12.79
N VAL A 81 -8.98 5.56 12.55
CA VAL A 81 -8.14 6.00 11.42
C VAL A 81 -6.80 6.54 11.91
N ALA A 82 -5.85 6.68 10.99
CA ALA A 82 -4.56 7.28 11.25
C ALA A 82 -4.29 8.41 10.26
N ALA A 83 -4.10 9.62 10.76
CA ALA A 83 -3.58 10.75 10.02
C ALA A 83 -2.04 10.72 10.10
N VAL A 84 -1.38 10.91 8.95
CA VAL A 84 0.09 10.88 8.85
C VAL A 84 0.57 12.11 8.07
N ALA A 85 1.53 12.84 8.64
CA ALA A 85 2.16 13.98 8.02
C ALA A 85 3.69 13.92 8.16
N ALA A 86 4.42 14.23 7.08
CA ALA A 86 5.86 14.43 7.12
C ALA A 86 6.15 15.92 7.30
N LEU A 87 6.97 16.29 8.29
CA LEU A 87 7.18 17.69 8.68
C LEU A 87 8.66 17.99 8.95
N CYS A 88 9.07 19.23 8.71
CA CYS A 88 10.37 19.75 9.10
C CYS A 88 10.42 20.04 10.61
N HIS A 89 11.61 20.30 11.16
CA HIS A 89 11.81 20.57 12.59
C HIS A 89 10.91 21.68 13.13
N ASP A 90 10.83 22.82 12.44
CA ASP A 90 10.04 23.97 12.87
C ASP A 90 8.54 23.63 12.94
N HIS A 91 7.99 23.06 11.87
CA HIS A 91 6.56 22.72 11.83
C HIS A 91 6.19 21.56 12.75
N THR A 92 7.10 20.60 13.00
CA THR A 92 6.88 19.57 14.01
C THR A 92 6.79 20.15 15.42
N ALA A 93 7.54 21.22 15.73
CA ALA A 93 7.48 21.88 17.04
C ALA A 93 6.15 22.62 17.28
N GLU A 94 5.46 23.01 16.20
CA GLU A 94 4.14 23.64 16.25
C GLU A 94 2.99 22.62 16.23
N GLU A 95 3.25 21.37 15.83
CA GLU A 95 2.23 20.32 15.80
C GLU A 95 1.91 19.78 17.19
N GLY A 96 0.64 19.46 17.38
CA GLY A 96 0.13 18.82 18.58
C GLY A 96 -1.03 17.88 18.26
N PRO A 97 -1.44 17.08 19.25
CA PRO A 97 -2.61 16.22 19.12
C PRO A 97 -3.87 17.05 18.84
N ALA A 98 -4.52 16.82 17.70
CA ALA A 98 -5.70 17.55 17.29
C ALA A 98 -7.00 16.91 17.80
N ASN A 99 -6.99 15.60 18.06
CA ASN A 99 -8.17 14.82 18.43
C ASN A 99 -8.11 14.34 19.89
N LEU A 100 -7.50 15.13 20.78
CA LEU A 100 -7.30 14.76 22.19
C LEU A 100 -8.61 14.76 22.98
N ASP A 101 -9.58 15.61 22.62
CA ASP A 101 -10.86 15.73 23.32
C ASP A 101 -11.72 14.46 23.21
N ASP A 102 -11.56 13.71 22.11
CA ASP A 102 -12.23 12.43 21.83
C ASP A 102 -11.30 11.23 22.01
N ALA A 103 -10.23 11.37 22.81
CA ALA A 103 -9.24 10.33 23.00
C ALA A 103 -9.85 9.06 23.64
N THR A 104 -9.64 7.93 22.98
CA THR A 104 -10.06 6.60 23.44
C THR A 104 -8.83 5.76 23.83
N PRO A 105 -8.99 4.57 24.42
CA PRO A 105 -7.84 3.72 24.79
C PRO A 105 -6.92 3.36 23.60
N ASP A 106 -7.46 3.40 22.39
CA ASP A 106 -6.75 3.15 21.13
C ASP A 106 -6.14 4.42 20.51
N TYR A 107 -6.29 5.59 21.16
CA TYR A 107 -5.73 6.87 20.73
C TYR A 107 -4.20 6.87 20.84
N VAL A 108 -3.52 7.30 19.78
CA VAL A 108 -2.06 7.36 19.73
C VAL A 108 -1.59 8.59 18.97
N PHE A 109 -0.77 9.42 19.60
CA PHE A 109 0.00 10.48 18.93
C PHE A 109 1.49 10.14 19.01
N ARG A 110 2.17 10.07 17.85
CA ARG A 110 3.59 9.73 17.75
C ARG A 110 4.32 10.64 16.77
N ILE A 111 5.57 10.93 17.10
CA ILE A 111 6.51 11.65 16.26
C ILE A 111 7.75 10.77 16.14
N ASP A 112 8.00 10.26 14.94
CA ASP A 112 9.16 9.41 14.64
C ASP A 112 10.13 10.16 13.71
N PRO A 113 11.45 10.13 13.96
CA PRO A 113 12.42 10.73 13.05
C PRO A 113 12.46 9.98 11.72
N ILE A 114 12.59 10.72 10.62
CA ILE A 114 12.87 10.18 9.30
C ILE A 114 14.39 10.20 9.16
N THR A 115 15.03 9.05 9.32
CA THR A 115 16.47 8.93 9.10
C THR A 115 16.75 9.22 7.62
N PRO A 116 17.53 10.26 7.28
CA PRO A 116 17.99 10.41 5.90
C PRO A 116 18.92 9.23 5.57
N PRO A 117 18.94 8.75 4.32
CA PRO A 117 19.67 7.54 3.94
C PRO A 117 21.18 7.58 4.23
N ASP A 118 21.76 8.76 4.50
CA ASP A 118 23.19 8.96 4.82
C ASP A 118 23.54 8.91 6.33
N ALA A 119 22.55 8.77 7.22
CA ALA A 119 22.79 8.75 8.68
C ALA A 119 22.93 7.33 9.26
N ALA A 120 22.86 6.29 8.42
CA ALA A 120 22.85 4.88 8.82
C ALA A 120 24.18 4.14 8.57
N ASP A 121 25.33 4.81 8.59
CA ASP A 121 26.65 4.14 8.60
C ASP A 121 27.65 4.96 9.43
N GLY A 122 27.76 4.64 10.72
CA GLY A 122 28.69 5.32 11.62
C GLY A 122 28.74 4.71 13.03
N GLU A 123 29.13 3.44 13.13
CA GLU A 123 29.57 2.81 14.39
C GLU A 123 30.98 2.21 14.24
#